data_AF-A0A496XQP4-F1
#
_entry.id   AF-A0A496XQP4-F1
#
_cell.length_a   1.000
_cell.length_b   1.000
_cell.length_c   1.000
_cell.angle_alpha   90.00
_cell.angle_beta   90.00
_cell.angle_gamma   90.00
#
_symmetry.space_group_name_H-M   'P 1'
#
loop_
_entity.id
_entity.type
_entity.pdbx_description
1 polymer ?
#
loop_
_entity_poly.entity_id
_entity_poly.type
_entity_poly.pdbx_seq_one_letter_code
_entity_poly.pdbx_strand_id
1 'polypeptide(L)'
;MRPIPSLLKNQFLRVIKKMSDLNLKEALDLSIEVSKKAGILLLRYQKQLGKLKTNYKEGQGVVSKADIASENLIIKSLLKKFPQTKMLGEESSFAQNIKNFKEIKKNPYTWIIDPLDGTTNFLNNFDYYAVCISLAHYGVPVLGVVYRPSNGDLFYCLKGKGAKFKSAAKKRVTTLKTSGQKKKLKDSLLITGFSTEKGQVFGKEFKIFKDLAIRSRGVRRLGSAALDMCYVASGIFDGFWESNLAPWDVAASGVICLEAGIEVKNLKGEPFTPFNDDFVAANGPLMKELLKAFSKKA
;
A
#
# COMPACT_ATOMS: atom_id res chain seq x y z
N MET A 1 28.28 -25.30 3.93
CA MET A 1 27.73 -24.15 3.17
C MET A 1 28.41 -24.13 1.81
N ARG A 2 27.70 -24.39 0.70
CA ARG A 2 28.27 -24.24 -0.64
C ARG A 2 28.17 -22.76 -1.05
N PRO A 3 29.25 -22.12 -1.54
CA PRO A 3 29.19 -20.73 -1.98
C PRO A 3 28.43 -20.59 -3.30
N ILE A 4 27.76 -19.44 -3.46
CA ILE A 4 27.05 -19.05 -4.69
C ILE A 4 28.08 -18.90 -5.83
N PRO A 5 27.82 -19.41 -7.05
CA PRO A 5 28.76 -19.33 -8.17
C PRO A 5 29.12 -17.88 -8.56
N SER A 6 30.40 -17.64 -8.80
CA SER A 6 31.04 -16.34 -9.12
C SER A 6 30.45 -15.60 -10.34
N LEU A 7 29.75 -16.31 -11.24
CA LEU A 7 29.09 -15.75 -12.41
C LEU A 7 27.89 -14.85 -12.06
N LEU A 8 27.13 -15.16 -11.01
CA LEU A 8 26.00 -14.32 -10.56
C LEU A 8 26.48 -13.00 -9.94
N LYS A 9 27.66 -13.01 -9.30
CA LYS A 9 28.27 -11.82 -8.69
C LYS A 9 28.74 -10.81 -9.74
N ASN A 10 29.27 -11.30 -10.87
CA ASN A 10 29.79 -10.47 -11.96
C ASN A 10 28.68 -9.90 -12.88
N GLN A 11 27.55 -10.59 -13.06
CA GLN A 11 26.36 -9.97 -13.65
C GLN A 11 25.73 -8.92 -12.71
N PHE A 12 25.70 -9.17 -11.40
CA PHE A 12 25.24 -8.19 -10.39
C PHE A 12 26.05 -6.89 -10.40
N LEU A 13 27.38 -6.98 -10.53
CA LEU A 13 28.26 -5.81 -10.55
C LEU A 13 28.21 -5.05 -11.89
N ARG A 14 27.87 -5.71 -13.01
CA ARG A 14 27.68 -5.05 -14.31
C ARG A 14 26.38 -4.25 -14.40
N VAL A 15 25.34 -4.64 -13.67
CA VAL A 15 24.07 -3.88 -13.58
C VAL A 15 24.25 -2.57 -12.79
N ILE A 16 25.22 -2.51 -11.87
CA ILE A 16 25.52 -1.31 -11.05
C ILE A 16 26.24 -0.20 -11.85
N LYS A 17 26.72 -0.47 -13.08
CA LYS A 17 27.69 0.41 -13.77
C LYS A 17 27.21 1.14 -15.03
N LYS A 18 25.89 1.26 -15.27
CA LYS A 18 25.36 2.19 -16.30
C LYS A 18 24.48 3.25 -15.63
N MET A 19 24.98 4.48 -15.61
CA MET A 19 24.39 5.66 -14.95
C MET A 19 22.90 5.86 -15.27
N SER A 20 22.08 5.75 -14.24
CA SER A 20 20.95 6.65 -13.94
C SER A 20 20.53 6.47 -12.48
N ASP A 21 21.45 6.67 -11.53
CA ASP A 21 21.13 6.54 -10.10
C ASP A 21 20.26 7.72 -9.68
N LEU A 22 18.95 7.59 -9.93
CA LEU A 22 17.92 8.48 -9.44
C LEU A 22 18.15 8.68 -7.94
N ASN A 23 18.29 9.93 -7.51
CA ASN A 23 18.52 10.24 -6.09
C ASN A 23 17.27 9.86 -5.27
N LEU A 24 17.28 8.65 -4.70
CA LEU A 24 16.12 8.09 -3.99
C LEU A 24 15.72 8.90 -2.75
N LYS A 25 16.66 9.63 -2.14
CA LYS A 25 16.34 10.52 -1.02
C LYS A 25 15.52 11.70 -1.51
N GLU A 26 15.96 12.35 -2.58
CA GLU A 26 15.21 13.45 -3.19
C GLU A 26 13.86 13.00 -3.75
N ALA A 27 13.81 11.78 -4.27
CA ALA A 27 12.59 11.14 -4.74
C ALA A 27 11.58 10.98 -3.59
N LEU A 28 12.02 10.43 -2.46
CA LEU A 28 11.21 10.29 -1.25
C LEU A 28 10.77 11.65 -0.70
N ASP A 29 11.67 12.62 -0.60
CA ASP A 29 11.36 13.96 -0.09
C ASP A 29 10.28 14.62 -0.96
N LEU A 30 10.37 14.49 -2.29
CA LEU A 30 9.35 14.96 -3.22
C LEU A 30 8.03 14.19 -3.05
N SER A 31 8.04 12.86 -2.93
CA SER A 31 6.83 12.06 -2.72
C SER A 31 6.08 12.46 -1.45
N ILE A 32 6.81 12.79 -0.36
CA ILE A 32 6.22 13.29 0.89
C ILE A 32 5.59 14.68 0.68
N GLU A 33 6.25 15.57 -0.04
CA GLU A 33 5.70 16.90 -0.33
C GLU A 33 4.43 16.80 -1.18
N VAL A 34 4.49 16.02 -2.25
CA VAL A 34 3.45 15.88 -3.25
C VAL A 34 2.22 15.15 -2.69
N SER A 35 2.41 14.09 -1.91
CA SER A 35 1.30 13.40 -1.22
C SER A 35 0.52 14.33 -0.29
N LYS A 36 1.19 15.26 0.40
CA LYS A 36 0.52 16.28 1.23
C LYS A 36 -0.29 17.26 0.40
N LYS A 37 0.25 17.73 -0.74
CA LYS A 37 -0.47 18.63 -1.66
C LYS A 37 -1.71 17.94 -2.24
N ALA A 38 -1.57 16.69 -2.67
CA ALA A 38 -2.68 15.85 -3.11
C ALA A 38 -3.72 15.66 -2.00
N GLY A 39 -3.28 15.35 -0.77
CA GLY A 39 -4.18 15.21 0.38
C GLY A 39 -4.97 16.49 0.71
N ILE A 40 -4.36 17.67 0.60
CA ILE A 40 -5.06 18.96 0.75
C ILE A 40 -6.14 19.13 -0.33
N LEU A 41 -5.83 18.72 -1.56
CA LEU A 41 -6.79 18.76 -2.67
C LEU A 41 -7.97 17.82 -2.41
N LEU A 42 -7.72 16.58 -2.00
CA LEU A 42 -8.75 15.61 -1.62
C LEU A 42 -9.66 16.15 -0.50
N LEU A 43 -9.10 16.73 0.57
CA LEU A 43 -9.89 17.35 1.64
C LEU A 43 -10.82 18.47 1.13
N ARG A 44 -10.39 19.24 0.11
CA ARG A 44 -11.24 20.27 -0.50
C ARG A 44 -12.40 19.66 -1.28
N TYR A 45 -12.17 18.56 -2.00
CA TYR A 45 -13.23 17.84 -2.71
C TYR A 45 -14.19 17.14 -1.75
N GLN A 46 -13.70 16.49 -0.69
CA GLN A 46 -14.57 15.84 0.30
C GLN A 46 -15.50 16.84 1.00
N LYS A 47 -15.00 18.06 1.28
CA LYS A 47 -15.85 19.15 1.80
C LYS A 47 -16.97 19.57 0.84
N GLN A 48 -16.79 19.38 -0.47
CA GLN A 48 -17.85 19.64 -1.46
C GLN A 48 -18.90 18.53 -1.42
N LEU A 49 -18.49 17.26 -1.26
CA LEU A 49 -19.42 16.14 -1.06
C LEU A 49 -20.35 16.36 0.12
N GLY A 50 -19.84 16.85 1.24
CA GLY A 50 -20.66 17.16 2.42
C GLY A 50 -21.77 18.20 2.18
N LYS A 51 -21.68 18.99 1.10
CA LYS A 51 -22.72 19.94 0.67
C LYS A 51 -23.74 19.31 -0.28
N LEU A 52 -23.37 18.24 -0.98
CA LEU A 52 -24.21 17.49 -1.91
C LEU A 52 -25.05 16.48 -1.12
N LYS A 53 -25.97 16.96 -0.26
CA LYS A 53 -26.90 16.07 0.41
C LYS A 53 -27.89 15.52 -0.63
N THR A 54 -27.76 14.22 -0.95
CA THR A 54 -28.76 13.29 -1.55
C THR A 54 -28.57 12.76 -2.98
N ASN A 55 -27.65 13.27 -3.81
CA ASN A 55 -27.46 12.71 -5.17
C ASN A 55 -26.19 11.85 -5.30
N TYR A 56 -26.36 10.53 -5.29
CA TYR A 56 -25.27 9.55 -5.43
C TYR A 56 -24.46 9.72 -6.73
N LYS A 57 -25.12 10.06 -7.85
CA LYS A 57 -24.44 10.26 -9.14
C LYS A 57 -23.54 11.51 -9.12
N GLU A 58 -23.99 12.58 -8.50
CA GLU A 58 -23.17 13.80 -8.31
C GLU A 58 -21.98 13.52 -7.40
N GLY A 59 -22.18 12.72 -6.35
CA GLY A 59 -21.12 12.26 -5.47
C GLY A 59 -20.02 11.49 -6.23
N GLN A 60 -20.41 10.52 -7.06
CA GLN A 60 -19.46 9.80 -7.93
C GLN A 60 -18.70 10.73 -8.89
N GLY A 61 -19.38 11.76 -9.42
CA GLY A 61 -18.74 12.76 -10.27
C GLY A 61 -17.70 13.61 -9.53
N VAL A 62 -17.91 13.92 -8.25
CA VAL A 62 -16.92 14.64 -7.43
C VAL A 62 -15.73 13.76 -7.08
N VAL A 63 -15.98 12.49 -6.75
CA VAL A 63 -14.93 11.49 -6.51
C VAL A 63 -14.01 11.39 -7.72
N SER A 64 -14.55 11.10 -8.90
CA SER A 64 -13.76 11.00 -10.13
C SER A 64 -12.95 12.28 -10.42
N LYS A 65 -13.51 13.47 -10.16
CA LYS A 65 -12.76 14.73 -10.28
C LYS A 65 -11.62 14.84 -9.25
N ALA A 66 -11.84 14.37 -8.02
CA ALA A 66 -10.85 14.37 -6.97
C ALA A 66 -9.68 13.43 -7.32
N ASP A 67 -9.98 12.22 -7.78
CA ASP A 67 -9.03 11.22 -8.25
C ASP A 67 -8.16 11.75 -9.39
N ILE A 68 -8.79 12.20 -10.47
CA ILE A 68 -8.09 12.73 -11.65
C ILE A 68 -7.23 13.95 -11.30
N ALA A 69 -7.74 14.87 -10.46
CA ALA A 69 -7.00 16.07 -10.10
C ALA A 69 -5.81 15.75 -9.17
N SER A 70 -5.98 14.80 -8.25
CA SER A 70 -4.92 14.29 -7.38
C SER A 70 -3.84 13.56 -8.19
N GLU A 71 -4.23 12.64 -9.09
CA GLU A 71 -3.31 11.91 -9.96
C GLU A 71 -2.49 12.86 -10.83
N ASN A 72 -3.14 13.80 -11.52
CA ASN A 72 -2.45 14.79 -12.37
C ASN A 72 -1.44 15.64 -11.60
N LEU A 73 -1.80 16.07 -10.37
CA LEU A 73 -0.88 16.83 -9.51
C LEU A 73 0.35 15.99 -9.17
N ILE A 74 0.15 14.72 -8.82
CA ILE A 74 1.22 13.79 -8.47
C ILE A 74 2.12 13.53 -9.68
N ILE A 75 1.55 13.09 -10.80
CA ILE A 75 2.28 12.76 -12.03
C ILE A 75 3.09 13.96 -12.50
N LYS A 76 2.46 15.14 -12.63
CA LYS A 76 3.14 16.36 -13.10
C LYS A 76 4.32 16.74 -12.21
N SER A 77 4.16 16.61 -10.89
CA SER A 77 5.22 16.97 -9.94
C SER A 77 6.40 15.99 -10.01
N LEU A 78 6.11 14.68 -10.07
CA LEU A 78 7.13 13.63 -10.14
C LEU A 78 7.88 13.66 -11.48
N LEU A 79 7.18 13.70 -12.61
CA LEU A 79 7.79 13.71 -13.94
C LEU A 79 8.53 15.01 -14.25
N LYS A 80 8.14 16.14 -13.65
CA LYS A 80 8.92 17.39 -13.77
C LYS A 80 10.33 17.24 -13.23
N LYS A 81 10.50 16.50 -12.12
CA LYS A 81 11.82 16.29 -11.49
C LYS A 81 12.53 15.03 -12.00
N PHE A 82 11.78 13.99 -12.35
CA PHE A 82 12.30 12.68 -12.76
C PHE A 82 11.72 12.25 -14.12
N PRO A 83 12.00 12.99 -15.22
CA PRO A 83 11.38 12.75 -16.53
C PRO A 83 11.74 11.40 -17.16
N GLN A 84 12.82 10.77 -16.72
CA GLN A 84 13.28 9.45 -17.19
C GLN A 84 12.45 8.27 -16.65
N THR A 85 11.59 8.51 -15.66
CA THR A 85 10.81 7.46 -14.99
C THR A 85 9.53 7.12 -15.75
N LYS A 86 8.98 5.94 -15.50
CA LYS A 86 7.64 5.54 -15.95
C LYS A 86 6.62 5.75 -14.84
N MET A 87 5.34 5.68 -15.20
CA MET A 87 4.21 5.84 -14.28
C MET A 87 3.26 4.66 -14.42
N LEU A 88 2.76 4.19 -13.27
CA LEU A 88 1.63 3.31 -13.12
C LEU A 88 0.71 3.96 -12.09
N GLY A 89 -0.39 4.57 -12.54
CA GLY A 89 -1.44 5.10 -11.67
C GLY A 89 -2.73 4.31 -11.85
N GLU A 90 -3.57 4.24 -10.82
CA GLU A 90 -4.88 3.56 -10.87
C GLU A 90 -5.73 4.06 -12.05
N GLU A 91 -6.00 5.35 -12.10
CA GLU A 91 -6.89 5.97 -13.09
C GLU A 91 -6.29 5.86 -14.50
N SER A 92 -4.99 6.12 -14.62
CA SER A 92 -4.25 5.98 -15.87
C SER A 92 -4.22 4.53 -16.39
N SER A 93 -4.16 3.53 -15.51
CA SER A 93 -4.14 2.10 -15.89
C SER A 93 -5.52 1.59 -16.24
N PHE A 94 -6.54 2.01 -15.48
CA PHE A 94 -7.93 1.72 -15.77
C PHE A 94 -8.32 2.27 -17.16
N ALA A 95 -7.91 3.51 -17.46
CA ALA A 95 -8.11 4.12 -18.77
C ALA A 95 -7.45 3.34 -19.93
N GLN A 96 -6.34 2.65 -19.67
CA GLN A 96 -5.55 1.93 -20.69
C GLN A 96 -5.80 0.41 -20.71
N ASN A 97 -6.72 -0.11 -19.87
CA ASN A 97 -7.02 -1.55 -19.74
C ASN A 97 -5.78 -2.43 -19.52
N ILE A 98 -4.78 -1.94 -18.77
CA ILE A 98 -3.54 -2.69 -18.52
C ILE A 98 -3.80 -3.76 -17.46
N LYS A 99 -3.85 -5.04 -17.87
CA LYS A 99 -4.05 -6.18 -16.96
C LYS A 99 -2.78 -6.97 -16.62
N ASN A 100 -1.69 -6.77 -17.34
CA ASN A 100 -0.42 -7.44 -17.05
C ASN A 100 0.71 -6.42 -16.83
N PHE A 101 1.32 -6.48 -15.65
CA PHE A 101 2.33 -5.52 -15.21
C PHE A 101 3.76 -5.93 -15.61
N LYS A 102 3.91 -6.75 -16.67
CA LYS A 102 5.20 -7.36 -17.06
C LYS A 102 6.24 -6.31 -17.45
N GLU A 103 5.83 -5.26 -18.15
CA GLU A 103 6.72 -4.19 -18.60
C GLU A 103 7.37 -3.42 -17.43
N ILE A 104 6.70 -3.34 -16.27
CA ILE A 104 7.25 -2.66 -15.09
C ILE A 104 8.54 -3.33 -14.61
N LYS A 105 8.66 -4.66 -14.77
CA LYS A 105 9.88 -5.41 -14.41
C LYS A 105 11.05 -5.16 -15.36
N LYS A 106 10.82 -4.56 -16.53
CA LYS A 106 11.85 -4.19 -17.51
C LYS A 106 12.29 -2.73 -17.38
N ASN A 107 11.46 -1.89 -16.78
CA ASN A 107 11.74 -0.47 -16.60
C ASN A 107 12.64 -0.26 -15.37
N PRO A 108 13.75 0.51 -15.48
CA PRO A 108 14.61 0.80 -14.34
C PRO A 108 13.83 1.45 -13.20
N TYR A 109 13.00 2.46 -13.49
CA TYR A 109 12.24 3.16 -12.45
C TYR A 109 10.80 3.42 -12.92
N THR A 110 9.84 2.95 -12.12
CA THR A 110 8.40 3.15 -12.33
C THR A 110 7.77 3.65 -11.05
N TRP A 111 7.17 4.84 -11.09
CA TRP A 111 6.28 5.31 -10.03
C TRP A 111 5.01 4.48 -10.03
N ILE A 112 4.57 4.04 -8.87
CA ILE A 112 3.30 3.35 -8.66
C ILE A 112 2.49 4.20 -7.69
N ILE A 113 1.35 4.72 -8.14
CA ILE A 113 0.57 5.70 -7.37
C ILE A 113 -0.89 5.29 -7.28
N ASP A 114 -1.46 5.50 -6.10
CA ASP A 114 -2.90 5.53 -5.87
C ASP A 114 -3.23 6.96 -5.37
N PRO A 115 -3.95 7.76 -6.16
CA PRO A 115 -4.31 9.11 -5.77
C PRO A 115 -5.32 9.18 -4.62
N LEU A 116 -6.06 8.10 -4.34
CA LEU A 116 -7.13 7.99 -3.33
C LEU A 116 -7.43 6.51 -2.96
N ASP A 117 -6.62 5.90 -2.11
CA ASP A 117 -6.97 4.60 -1.53
C ASP A 117 -8.11 4.80 -0.52
N GLY A 118 -9.24 4.14 -0.74
CA GLY A 118 -10.45 4.26 0.09
C GLY A 118 -11.54 5.16 -0.52
N THR A 119 -11.68 5.18 -1.84
CA THR A 119 -12.71 5.90 -2.62
C THR A 119 -14.12 5.79 -2.05
N THR A 120 -14.53 4.59 -1.60
CA THR A 120 -15.85 4.38 -0.97
C THR A 120 -15.99 5.16 0.34
N ASN A 121 -14.95 5.17 1.18
CA ASN A 121 -14.95 5.94 2.42
C ASN A 121 -14.99 7.44 2.11
N PHE A 122 -14.19 7.87 1.15
CA PHE A 122 -14.16 9.26 0.70
C PHE A 122 -15.56 9.75 0.28
N LEU A 123 -16.24 8.98 -0.58
CA LEU A 123 -17.60 9.26 -1.05
C LEU A 123 -18.62 9.38 0.10
N ASN A 124 -18.48 8.53 1.12
CA ASN A 124 -19.37 8.49 2.28
C ASN A 124 -18.95 9.45 3.40
N ASN A 125 -18.00 10.36 3.14
CA ASN A 125 -17.46 11.30 4.13
C ASN A 125 -16.88 10.61 5.39
N PHE A 126 -16.42 9.37 5.23
CA PHE A 126 -15.63 8.67 6.25
C PHE A 126 -14.15 8.97 6.00
N ASP A 127 -13.48 9.52 7.01
CA ASP A 127 -12.17 10.16 6.89
C ASP A 127 -10.98 9.17 6.96
N TYR A 128 -11.19 7.97 6.42
CA TYR A 128 -10.24 6.86 6.38
C TYR A 128 -9.90 6.53 4.92
N TYR A 129 -9.00 7.33 4.35
CA TYR A 129 -8.49 7.19 2.98
C TYR A 129 -7.09 7.81 2.91
N ALA A 130 -6.30 7.46 1.88
CA ALA A 130 -4.92 7.89 1.77
C ALA A 130 -4.47 8.21 0.34
N VAL A 131 -3.40 8.98 0.24
CA VAL A 131 -2.60 9.08 -0.99
C VAL A 131 -1.42 8.14 -0.88
N CYS A 132 -1.22 7.27 -1.88
CA CYS A 132 -0.14 6.29 -1.90
C CYS A 132 0.82 6.58 -3.06
N ILE A 133 2.12 6.64 -2.75
CA ILE A 133 3.18 6.86 -3.74
C ILE A 133 4.32 5.90 -3.46
N SER A 134 4.69 5.09 -4.45
CA SER A 134 5.84 4.19 -4.40
C SER A 134 6.71 4.39 -5.64
N LEU A 135 8.00 4.11 -5.50
CA LEU A 135 8.91 3.99 -6.65
C LEU A 135 9.42 2.56 -6.69
N ALA A 136 9.23 1.89 -7.82
CA ALA A 136 9.75 0.55 -8.06
C ALA A 136 10.99 0.60 -8.94
N HIS A 137 12.07 -0.06 -8.51
CA HIS A 137 13.26 -0.32 -9.31
C HIS A 137 13.18 -1.73 -9.91
N TYR A 138 13.02 -1.85 -11.24
CA TYR A 138 12.73 -3.12 -11.93
C TYR A 138 11.57 -3.91 -11.28
N GLY A 139 10.49 -3.22 -10.96
CA GLY A 139 9.30 -3.79 -10.32
C GLY A 139 9.43 -4.10 -8.83
N VAL A 140 10.59 -3.82 -8.21
CA VAL A 140 10.77 -3.96 -6.76
C VAL A 140 10.61 -2.59 -6.09
N PRO A 141 9.61 -2.37 -5.22
CA PRO A 141 9.48 -1.14 -4.46
C PRO A 141 10.75 -0.79 -3.68
N VAL A 142 11.25 0.44 -3.84
CA VAL A 142 12.46 0.97 -3.17
C VAL A 142 12.16 2.13 -2.22
N LEU A 143 11.01 2.77 -2.35
CA LEU A 143 10.47 3.74 -1.38
C LEU A 143 8.95 3.63 -1.36
N GLY A 144 8.33 4.03 -0.26
CA GLY A 144 6.88 4.10 -0.12
C GLY A 144 6.47 5.30 0.73
N VAL A 145 5.36 5.92 0.37
CA VAL A 145 4.70 7.00 1.11
C VAL A 145 3.21 6.70 1.13
N VAL A 146 2.62 6.66 2.32
CA VAL A 146 1.17 6.59 2.53
C VAL A 146 0.78 7.75 3.44
N TYR A 147 -0.09 8.63 2.96
CA TYR A 147 -0.49 9.84 3.68
C TYR A 147 -2.00 9.90 3.86
N ARG A 148 -2.45 9.86 5.12
CA ARG A 148 -3.85 10.11 5.50
C ARG A 148 -4.07 11.61 5.74
N PRO A 149 -4.85 12.30 4.88
CA PRO A 149 -4.95 13.75 4.96
C PRO A 149 -5.69 14.27 6.20
N SER A 150 -6.69 13.51 6.69
CA SER A 150 -7.60 13.95 7.76
C SER A 150 -6.92 14.20 9.11
N ASN A 151 -5.96 13.36 9.48
CA ASN A 151 -5.22 13.47 10.74
C ASN A 151 -3.71 13.70 10.56
N GLY A 152 -3.25 13.81 9.32
CA GLY A 152 -1.85 14.03 8.97
C GLY A 152 -0.93 12.84 9.25
N ASP A 153 -1.48 11.63 9.40
CA ASP A 153 -0.70 10.40 9.50
C ASP A 153 0.10 10.21 8.20
N LEU A 154 1.42 10.17 8.33
CA LEU A 154 2.38 10.04 7.26
C LEU A 154 3.29 8.85 7.57
N PHE A 155 3.11 7.79 6.81
CA PHE A 155 3.97 6.61 6.80
C PHE A 155 4.90 6.69 5.60
N TYR A 156 6.19 6.45 5.81
CA TYR A 156 7.14 6.49 4.71
C TYR A 156 8.39 5.69 4.97
N CYS A 157 9.05 5.22 3.92
CA CYS A 157 10.30 4.50 4.02
C CYS A 157 11.19 4.71 2.79
N LEU A 158 12.48 4.44 2.98
CA LEU A 158 13.43 4.18 1.91
C LEU A 158 14.06 2.82 2.19
N LYS A 159 14.18 1.96 1.18
CA LYS A 159 14.67 0.60 1.33
C LYS A 159 16.03 0.56 2.05
N GLY A 160 16.14 -0.28 3.08
CA GLY A 160 17.31 -0.40 3.95
C GLY A 160 17.53 0.77 4.92
N LYS A 161 16.58 1.70 5.06
CA LYS A 161 16.65 2.85 5.97
C LYS A 161 15.56 2.84 7.05
N GLY A 162 14.72 1.79 7.06
CA GLY A 162 13.62 1.62 8.00
C GLY A 162 12.39 2.44 7.66
N ALA A 163 11.26 2.03 8.22
CA ALA A 163 9.99 2.74 8.09
C ALA A 163 9.85 3.82 9.18
N LYS A 164 9.21 4.92 8.80
CA LYS A 164 9.00 6.10 9.64
C LYS A 164 7.53 6.49 9.66
N PHE A 165 7.10 7.03 10.79
CA PHE A 165 5.75 7.53 11.01
C PHE A 165 5.78 8.92 11.63
N LYS A 166 4.90 9.79 11.18
CA LYS A 166 4.62 11.10 11.78
C LYS A 166 3.12 11.35 11.71
N SER A 167 2.54 12.01 12.71
CA SER A 167 1.15 12.47 12.65
C SER A 167 1.02 13.93 13.05
N ALA A 168 -0.13 14.56 12.81
CA ALA A 168 -0.36 15.92 13.29
C ALA A 168 -0.32 15.99 14.83
N ALA A 169 -0.80 14.95 15.52
CA ALA A 169 -0.78 14.84 16.98
C ALA A 169 0.62 14.56 17.54
N LYS A 170 1.53 13.94 16.77
CA LYS A 170 2.90 13.59 17.20
C LYS A 170 3.93 14.39 16.41
N LYS A 171 4.45 15.46 17.02
CA LYS A 171 5.45 16.34 16.39
C LYS A 171 6.75 15.61 16.02
N ARG A 172 7.13 14.56 16.77
CA ARG A 172 8.36 13.77 16.54
C ARG A 172 8.11 12.64 15.54
N VAL A 173 9.08 12.45 14.63
CA VAL A 173 9.12 11.29 13.74
C VAL A 173 9.47 10.05 14.57
N THR A 174 8.72 8.97 14.39
CA THR A 174 8.94 7.68 15.03
C THR A 174 9.46 6.68 14.00
N THR A 175 10.54 5.96 14.31
CA THR A 175 10.94 4.79 13.53
C THR A 175 10.07 3.61 13.91
N LEU A 176 9.44 2.98 12.93
CA LEU A 176 8.63 1.78 13.14
C LEU A 176 9.54 0.57 13.26
N LYS A 177 9.37 -0.18 14.35
CA LYS A 177 10.01 -1.48 14.57
C LYS A 177 9.01 -2.38 15.27
N THR A 178 8.54 -3.39 14.56
CA THR A 178 7.57 -4.38 15.06
C THR A 178 8.17 -5.79 15.11
N SER A 179 9.40 -5.97 14.63
CA SER A 179 10.16 -7.20 14.76
C SER A 179 10.37 -7.55 16.24
N GLY A 180 9.60 -8.52 16.72
CA GLY A 180 9.64 -8.95 18.13
C GLY A 180 8.27 -9.15 18.77
N GLN A 181 7.18 -8.70 18.13
CA GLN A 181 5.84 -9.05 18.61
C GLN A 181 5.58 -10.55 18.46
N LYS A 182 5.22 -11.20 19.56
CA LYS A 182 4.94 -12.63 19.66
C LYS A 182 3.51 -12.93 20.10
N LYS A 183 2.57 -12.02 19.81
CA LYS A 183 1.15 -12.20 20.18
C LYS A 183 0.61 -13.48 19.57
N LYS A 184 -0.13 -14.24 20.37
CA LYS A 184 -0.91 -15.40 19.91
C LYS A 184 -2.17 -14.89 19.23
N LEU A 185 -2.71 -15.67 18.28
CA LEU A 185 -3.91 -15.29 17.52
C LEU A 185 -5.07 -14.79 18.41
N LYS A 186 -5.32 -15.46 19.55
CA LYS A 186 -6.38 -15.09 20.51
C LYS A 186 -6.25 -13.68 21.09
N ASP A 187 -5.04 -13.15 21.15
CA ASP A 187 -4.75 -11.83 21.72
C ASP A 187 -4.61 -10.75 20.63
N SER A 188 -4.63 -11.17 19.36
CA SER A 188 -4.40 -10.32 18.20
C SER A 188 -5.66 -9.54 17.80
N LEU A 189 -5.49 -8.27 17.47
CA LEU A 189 -6.50 -7.46 16.76
C LEU A 189 -6.14 -7.45 15.28
N LEU A 190 -7.00 -8.01 14.44
CA LEU A 190 -6.75 -8.15 13.00
C LEU A 190 -7.53 -7.11 12.21
N ILE A 191 -7.10 -6.88 10.97
CA ILE A 191 -7.81 -6.04 10.00
C ILE A 191 -7.85 -6.73 8.62
N THR A 192 -8.88 -6.45 7.82
CA THR A 192 -9.10 -7.08 6.51
C THR A 192 -9.91 -6.17 5.60
N GLY A 193 -9.85 -6.43 4.30
CA GLY A 193 -10.85 -5.97 3.34
C GLY A 193 -11.47 -7.13 2.54
N PHE A 194 -12.49 -6.79 1.75
CA PHE A 194 -13.24 -7.71 0.90
C PHE A 194 -13.62 -6.96 -0.37
N SER A 195 -13.51 -7.62 -1.52
CA SER A 195 -14.05 -7.09 -2.76
C SER A 195 -15.57 -6.95 -2.64
N THR A 196 -16.11 -5.87 -3.21
CA THR A 196 -17.56 -5.66 -3.29
C THR A 196 -18.25 -6.57 -4.32
N GLU A 197 -17.47 -7.37 -5.07
CA GLU A 197 -17.99 -8.33 -6.03
C GLU A 197 -18.80 -9.42 -5.33
N LYS A 198 -20.09 -9.48 -5.66
CA LYS A 198 -21.03 -10.49 -5.14
C LYS A 198 -20.77 -11.82 -5.87
N GLY A 199 -20.43 -12.89 -5.14
CA GLY A 199 -20.19 -14.21 -5.76
C GLY A 199 -19.51 -15.22 -4.84
N GLN A 200 -18.96 -16.32 -5.41
CA GLN A 200 -18.28 -17.38 -4.65
C GLN A 200 -17.06 -16.88 -3.85
N VAL A 201 -16.33 -15.88 -4.37
CA VAL A 201 -15.18 -15.25 -3.72
C VAL A 201 -15.56 -14.70 -2.33
N PHE A 202 -16.69 -13.98 -2.30
CA PHE A 202 -17.27 -13.43 -1.06
C PHE A 202 -17.58 -14.52 -0.02
N GLY A 203 -18.01 -15.71 -0.46
CA GLY A 203 -18.28 -16.84 0.43
C GLY A 203 -17.01 -17.40 1.12
N LYS A 204 -15.89 -17.47 0.41
CA LYS A 204 -14.61 -17.94 0.97
C LYS A 204 -14.05 -16.93 1.98
N GLU A 205 -14.05 -15.67 1.60
CA GLU A 205 -13.58 -14.57 2.44
C GLU A 205 -14.36 -14.48 3.77
N PHE A 206 -15.68 -14.62 3.73
CA PHE A 206 -16.51 -14.65 4.95
C PHE A 206 -16.24 -15.86 5.85
N LYS A 207 -15.94 -17.03 5.28
CA LYS A 207 -15.56 -18.22 6.07
C LYS A 207 -14.23 -18.00 6.79
N ILE A 208 -13.29 -17.30 6.16
CA ILE A 208 -12.00 -16.93 6.77
C ILE A 208 -12.25 -15.89 7.87
N PHE A 209 -13.00 -14.83 7.56
CA PHE A 209 -13.38 -13.78 8.49
C PHE A 209 -14.02 -14.33 9.75
N LYS A 210 -15.08 -15.16 9.62
CA LYS A 210 -15.81 -15.74 10.75
C LYS A 210 -14.88 -16.50 11.70
N ASP A 211 -14.01 -17.34 11.16
CA ASP A 211 -13.08 -18.14 11.97
C ASP A 211 -12.03 -17.28 12.68
N LEU A 212 -11.44 -16.33 11.97
CA LEU A 212 -10.47 -15.42 12.58
C LEU A 212 -11.13 -14.48 13.60
N ALA A 213 -12.38 -14.06 13.38
CA ALA A 213 -13.16 -13.27 14.34
C ALA A 213 -13.46 -14.06 15.62
N ILE A 214 -13.73 -15.37 15.52
CA ILE A 214 -13.94 -16.24 16.69
C ILE A 214 -12.64 -16.50 17.45
N ARG A 215 -11.51 -16.65 16.73
CA ARG A 215 -10.23 -17.09 17.30
C ARG A 215 -9.30 -15.96 17.72
N SER A 216 -9.66 -14.69 17.49
CA SER A 216 -8.85 -13.51 17.80
C SER A 216 -9.59 -12.53 18.71
N ARG A 217 -8.94 -11.45 19.13
CA ARG A 217 -9.57 -10.38 19.92
C ARG A 217 -10.63 -9.62 19.12
N GLY A 218 -10.54 -9.68 17.80
CA GLY A 218 -11.51 -9.11 16.89
C GLY A 218 -10.88 -8.80 15.54
N VAL A 219 -11.76 -8.58 14.58
CA VAL A 219 -11.39 -8.17 13.21
C VAL A 219 -12.00 -6.80 12.94
N ARG A 220 -11.27 -5.93 12.24
CA ARG A 220 -11.77 -4.67 11.68
C ARG A 220 -11.79 -4.73 10.16
N ARG A 221 -12.63 -3.91 9.54
CA ARG A 221 -12.67 -3.70 8.09
C ARG A 221 -12.91 -2.21 7.85
N LEU A 222 -11.83 -1.47 7.56
CA LEU A 222 -11.85 -0.02 7.56
C LEU A 222 -11.89 0.58 6.15
N GLY A 223 -11.51 -0.20 5.11
CA GLY A 223 -11.79 0.16 3.71
C GLY A 223 -10.72 1.02 3.04
N SER A 224 -9.46 0.92 3.48
CA SER A 224 -8.29 1.43 2.77
C SER A 224 -7.13 0.46 3.02
N ALA A 225 -6.73 -0.28 1.98
CA ALA A 225 -5.76 -1.36 2.11
C ALA A 225 -4.38 -0.83 2.53
N ALA A 226 -3.99 0.33 2.01
CA ALA A 226 -2.70 0.94 2.32
C ALA A 226 -2.63 1.41 3.77
N LEU A 227 -3.70 2.01 4.30
CA LEU A 227 -3.77 2.40 5.72
C LEU A 227 -3.81 1.19 6.62
N ASP A 228 -4.59 0.17 6.29
CA ASP A 228 -4.72 -1.05 7.08
C ASP A 228 -3.35 -1.73 7.26
N MET A 229 -2.59 -1.86 6.17
CA MET A 229 -1.20 -2.34 6.21
C MET A 229 -0.26 -1.41 6.99
N CYS A 230 -0.33 -0.09 6.79
CA CYS A 230 0.51 0.85 7.55
C CYS A 230 0.23 0.83 9.06
N TYR A 231 -1.03 0.62 9.46
CA TYR A 231 -1.37 0.47 10.86
C TYR A 231 -0.94 -0.88 11.45
N VAL A 232 -0.81 -1.95 10.63
CA VAL A 232 -0.05 -3.15 11.01
C VAL A 232 1.43 -2.83 11.23
N ALA A 233 2.05 -2.09 10.30
CA ALA A 233 3.46 -1.67 10.43
C ALA A 233 3.71 -0.81 11.70
N SER A 234 2.70 -0.08 12.16
CA SER A 234 2.76 0.72 13.40
C SER A 234 2.43 -0.06 14.68
N GLY A 235 1.92 -1.29 14.57
CA GLY A 235 1.51 -2.14 15.69
C GLY A 235 0.14 -1.81 16.29
N ILE A 236 -0.71 -1.02 15.61
CA ILE A 236 -2.12 -0.82 16.00
C ILE A 236 -2.92 -2.11 15.71
N PHE A 237 -2.71 -2.67 14.52
CA PHE A 237 -3.20 -3.99 14.16
C PHE A 237 -2.06 -5.00 14.19
N ASP A 238 -2.39 -6.23 14.51
CA ASP A 238 -1.42 -7.31 14.63
C ASP A 238 -1.25 -8.10 13.33
N GLY A 239 -2.27 -8.09 12.48
CA GLY A 239 -2.21 -8.68 11.15
C GLY A 239 -3.29 -8.17 10.20
N PHE A 240 -2.98 -8.27 8.91
CA PHE A 240 -3.82 -7.89 7.79
C PHE A 240 -3.96 -9.04 6.80
N TRP A 241 -5.11 -9.19 6.16
CA TRP A 241 -5.24 -9.98 4.93
C TRP A 241 -6.28 -9.38 3.99
N GLU A 242 -6.06 -9.53 2.69
CA GLU A 242 -7.01 -9.13 1.65
C GLU A 242 -6.67 -9.79 0.31
N SER A 243 -7.67 -9.94 -0.55
CA SER A 243 -7.55 -10.47 -1.91
C SER A 243 -8.08 -9.46 -2.92
N ASN A 244 -7.67 -9.60 -4.17
CA ASN A 244 -8.03 -8.74 -5.31
C ASN A 244 -7.53 -7.30 -5.15
N LEU A 245 -6.31 -7.13 -4.64
CA LEU A 245 -5.64 -5.83 -4.58
C LEU A 245 -4.76 -5.61 -5.81
N ALA A 246 -4.78 -4.39 -6.32
CA ALA A 246 -3.94 -3.94 -7.41
C ALA A 246 -2.57 -3.47 -6.89
N PRO A 247 -1.56 -3.30 -7.78
CA PRO A 247 -0.22 -2.89 -7.34
C PRO A 247 -0.17 -1.53 -6.65
N TRP A 248 -1.05 -0.60 -7.00
CA TRP A 248 -1.09 0.74 -6.40
C TRP A 248 -1.61 0.73 -4.95
N ASP A 249 -2.50 -0.20 -4.60
CA ASP A 249 -3.02 -0.39 -3.24
C ASP A 249 -1.92 -0.81 -2.23
N VAL A 250 -0.93 -1.57 -2.72
CA VAL A 250 0.02 -2.29 -1.84
C VAL A 250 1.49 -1.92 -2.05
N ALA A 251 1.88 -1.30 -3.16
CA ALA A 251 3.31 -1.06 -3.44
C ALA A 251 3.97 -0.15 -2.40
N ALA A 252 3.27 0.87 -1.91
CA ALA A 252 3.78 1.78 -0.89
C ALA A 252 3.72 1.17 0.51
N SER A 253 2.55 0.66 0.90
CA SER A 253 2.31 0.09 2.22
C SER A 253 3.09 -1.21 2.46
N GLY A 254 3.25 -2.05 1.43
CA GLY A 254 4.01 -3.29 1.48
C GLY A 254 5.49 -3.06 1.79
N VAL A 255 6.16 -2.11 1.11
CA VAL A 255 7.56 -1.78 1.43
C VAL A 255 7.70 -1.12 2.81
N ILE A 256 6.71 -0.33 3.24
CA ILE A 256 6.65 0.22 4.60
C ILE A 256 6.56 -0.91 5.64
N CYS A 257 5.71 -1.90 5.44
CA CYS A 257 5.61 -3.08 6.29
C CYS A 257 6.95 -3.83 6.39
N LEU A 258 7.59 -4.12 5.25
CA LEU A 258 8.87 -4.81 5.22
C LEU A 258 9.97 -4.02 5.97
N GLU A 259 10.05 -2.71 5.77
CA GLU A 259 11.00 -1.83 6.45
C GLU A 259 10.68 -1.61 7.95
N ALA A 260 9.45 -1.88 8.38
CA ALA A 260 9.06 -1.93 9.80
C ALA A 260 9.38 -3.28 10.47
N GLY A 261 9.73 -4.30 9.67
CA GLY A 261 9.99 -5.67 10.13
C GLY A 261 8.76 -6.58 10.16
N ILE A 262 7.66 -6.19 9.49
CA ILE A 262 6.49 -7.04 9.24
C ILE A 262 6.78 -7.96 8.06
N GLU A 263 6.46 -9.25 8.18
CA GLU A 263 6.46 -10.15 7.03
C GLU A 263 5.24 -9.86 6.15
N VAL A 264 5.45 -9.73 4.84
CA VAL A 264 4.37 -9.61 3.85
C VAL A 264 4.52 -10.75 2.85
N LYS A 265 3.43 -11.48 2.62
CA LYS A 265 3.35 -12.64 1.71
C LYS A 265 2.01 -12.64 1.00
N ASN A 266 1.86 -13.47 -0.02
CA ASN A 266 0.53 -13.85 -0.50
C ASN A 266 -0.07 -14.94 0.41
N LEU A 267 -1.35 -15.28 0.22
CA LEU A 267 -2.08 -16.26 1.03
C LEU A 267 -1.54 -17.69 0.88
N LYS A 268 -0.75 -17.96 -0.18
CA LYS A 268 0.00 -19.21 -0.37
C LYS A 268 1.36 -19.21 0.34
N GLY A 269 1.76 -18.10 0.93
CA GLY A 269 3.04 -17.93 1.63
C GLY A 269 4.21 -17.54 0.74
N GLU A 270 3.97 -17.18 -0.52
CA GLU A 270 5.01 -16.70 -1.42
C GLU A 270 5.44 -15.27 -1.07
N PRO A 271 6.71 -14.88 -1.34
CA PRO A 271 7.22 -13.55 -1.00
C PRO A 271 6.41 -12.41 -1.61
N PHE A 272 6.38 -11.27 -0.92
CA PHE A 272 5.76 -10.06 -1.41
C PHE A 272 6.34 -9.58 -2.75
N THR A 273 5.43 -9.34 -3.68
CA THR A 273 5.59 -8.45 -4.83
C THR A 273 4.26 -7.69 -4.94
N PRO A 274 4.26 -6.39 -5.33
CA PRO A 274 3.01 -5.65 -5.48
C PRO A 274 2.09 -6.23 -6.58
N PHE A 275 2.60 -7.17 -7.39
CA PHE A 275 1.87 -7.83 -8.47
C PHE A 275 1.22 -9.17 -8.07
N ASN A 276 1.15 -9.50 -6.78
CA ASN A 276 0.35 -10.63 -6.30
C ASN A 276 -1.14 -10.24 -6.28
N ASP A 277 -2.03 -11.23 -6.35
CA ASP A 277 -3.49 -10.99 -6.29
C ASP A 277 -4.02 -10.90 -4.85
N ASP A 278 -3.26 -11.43 -3.89
CA ASP A 278 -3.67 -11.50 -2.49
C ASP A 278 -2.48 -11.31 -1.55
N PHE A 279 -2.78 -10.86 -0.34
CA PHE A 279 -1.79 -10.37 0.61
C PHE A 279 -2.14 -10.75 2.05
N VAL A 280 -1.12 -11.09 2.82
CA VAL A 280 -1.14 -11.19 4.28
C VAL A 280 0.07 -10.46 4.83
N ALA A 281 -0.15 -9.65 5.86
CA ALA A 281 0.91 -8.97 6.59
C ALA A 281 0.79 -9.25 8.09
N ALA A 282 1.83 -9.81 8.71
CA ALA A 282 1.85 -10.13 10.13
C ALA A 282 3.28 -10.39 10.63
N ASN A 283 3.45 -10.40 11.96
CA ASN A 283 4.70 -10.82 12.59
C ASN A 283 4.81 -12.36 12.73
N GLY A 284 6.03 -12.88 12.69
CA GLY A 284 6.36 -14.30 12.47
C GLY A 284 5.43 -15.37 13.06
N PRO A 285 5.20 -15.44 14.38
CA PRO A 285 4.32 -16.46 14.95
C PRO A 285 2.87 -16.37 14.44
N LEU A 286 2.35 -15.15 14.28
CA LEU A 286 1.00 -14.91 13.78
C LEU A 286 0.89 -15.20 12.28
N MET A 287 1.92 -14.86 11.49
CA MET A 287 1.98 -15.19 10.05
C MET A 287 1.73 -16.69 9.81
N LYS A 288 2.36 -17.56 10.60
CA LYS A 288 2.15 -19.03 10.49
C LYS A 288 0.71 -19.45 10.79
N GLU A 289 0.07 -18.83 11.78
CA GLU A 289 -1.32 -19.15 12.14
C GLU A 289 -2.31 -18.64 11.07
N LEU A 290 -2.07 -17.46 10.50
CA LEU A 290 -2.88 -16.91 9.42
C LEU A 290 -2.79 -17.77 8.15
N LEU A 291 -1.58 -18.14 7.71
CA LEU A 291 -1.40 -19.00 6.53
C LEU A 291 -2.10 -20.36 6.67
N LYS A 292 -2.08 -20.97 7.87
CA LYS A 292 -2.85 -22.21 8.15
C LYS A 292 -4.37 -22.00 8.03
N ALA A 293 -4.87 -20.83 8.42
CA ALA A 293 -6.30 -20.52 8.31
C ALA A 293 -6.76 -20.42 6.85
N PHE A 294 -5.87 -19.94 5.97
CA PHE A 294 -6.14 -19.81 4.54
C PHE A 294 -6.01 -21.15 3.78
N SER A 295 -5.04 -21.99 4.16
CA SER A 295 -4.82 -23.28 3.50
C SER A 295 -5.91 -24.32 3.76
N LYS A 296 -6.54 -24.31 4.94
CA LYS A 296 -7.63 -25.23 5.33
C LYS A 296 -8.97 -24.95 4.63
N LYS A 297 -9.05 -23.85 3.90
CA LYS A 297 -10.28 -23.32 3.29
C LYS A 297 -10.10 -22.98 1.81
N ALA A 298 -9.00 -23.45 1.23
CA ALA A 298 -8.73 -23.40 -0.20
C ALA A 298 -9.51 -24.49 -0.93
#